data_AF-A0A0V0WB10-F1
#
_entry.id   AF-A0A0V0WB10-F1
#
_cell.length_a   1.000
_cell.length_b   1.000
_cell.length_c   1.000
_cell.angle_alpha   90.00
_cell.angle_beta   90.00
_cell.angle_gamma   90.00
#
_symmetry.space_group_name_H-M   'P 1'
#
loop_
_entity.id
_entity.type
_entity.pdbx_description
1 polymer ?
#
loop_
_entity_poly.entity_id
_entity_poly.type
_entity_poly.pdbx_seq_one_letter_code
_entity_poly.pdbx_strand_id
1 'polypeptide(L)'
;LQHRCAYHVWKLLYTWVNEDFRYYFQLFFSSRKAEPLDMPFPESLLQSTNVHMHTVLDEGFTIFLGNQLKTMHNLRLLNFNPVYSQVALKSIDDVSTKLQSALFLYGNHLHGLIQLVKEDADYHSLRKTDLFKACERSPELHFSNLISQLEKIKALLKTTPRSKRVEKTADNKHDTQFTVGDVYITRHSNLGAAQIIFHLVSDESLSQMDLTSRHGCMDGLRNIIRVCHEFGITTISVPLLLVTEISPELHNESWCLRRAEMVFKSVKGFMIEFAKYASTPQYTIQFYLPENIDTSVFHHCSDMIPAIFQTTGPLFADRKK
;
A
#
# COMPACT_ATOMS: atom_id res chain seq x y z
N LEU A 1 6.70 -5.36 25.28
CA LEU A 1 6.40 -4.00 24.74
C LEU A 1 6.10 -3.98 23.22
N GLN A 2 6.46 -5.01 22.44
CA GLN A 2 6.08 -5.17 21.02
C GLN A 2 4.66 -5.74 20.77
N HIS A 3 3.95 -6.19 21.80
CA HIS A 3 2.69 -6.94 21.66
C HIS A 3 1.41 -6.09 21.57
N ARG A 4 1.46 -4.75 21.74
CA ARG A 4 0.25 -3.93 21.92
C ARG A 4 -0.18 -3.08 20.71
N CYS A 5 0.73 -2.62 19.84
CA CYS A 5 0.32 -2.07 18.53
C CYS A 5 -0.34 -3.14 17.65
N ALA A 6 0.06 -4.41 17.82
CA ALA A 6 -0.60 -5.55 17.21
C ALA A 6 -2.08 -5.68 17.64
N TYR A 7 -2.45 -5.25 18.85
CA TYR A 7 -3.82 -5.39 19.37
C TYR A 7 -4.83 -4.43 18.73
N HIS A 8 -4.38 -3.24 18.30
CA HIS A 8 -5.23 -2.26 17.61
C HIS A 8 -5.54 -2.68 16.17
N VAL A 9 -4.52 -3.15 15.45
CA VAL A 9 -4.67 -3.77 14.12
C VAL A 9 -5.52 -5.04 14.23
N TRP A 10 -5.26 -5.87 15.24
CA TRP A 10 -6.01 -7.11 15.48
C TRP A 10 -7.47 -6.86 15.86
N LYS A 11 -7.83 -5.84 16.65
CA LYS A 11 -9.23 -5.59 17.02
C LYS A 11 -10.06 -5.06 15.84
N LEU A 12 -9.46 -4.20 15.00
CA LEU A 12 -10.05 -3.71 13.74
C LEU A 12 -10.19 -4.82 12.69
N LEU A 13 -9.25 -5.79 12.66
CA LEU A 13 -9.31 -6.97 11.79
C LEU A 13 -10.12 -8.14 12.38
N TYR A 14 -10.27 -8.26 13.70
CA TYR A 14 -11.13 -9.25 14.32
C TYR A 14 -12.60 -8.93 14.05
N THR A 15 -12.94 -7.63 14.01
CA THR A 15 -14.22 -7.15 13.47
C THR A 15 -14.33 -7.35 11.94
N TRP A 16 -13.23 -7.46 11.19
CA TRP A 16 -13.22 -7.82 9.75
C TRP A 16 -13.57 -9.31 9.52
N VAL A 17 -13.12 -10.23 10.37
CA VAL A 17 -13.32 -11.69 10.16
C VAL A 17 -14.72 -12.17 10.55
N ASN A 18 -15.28 -11.71 11.67
CA ASN A 18 -16.30 -12.51 12.37
C ASN A 18 -17.77 -12.10 12.18
N GLU A 19 -18.11 -10.83 11.93
CA GLU A 19 -19.54 -10.44 11.90
C GLU A 19 -20.14 -10.34 10.49
N ASP A 20 -19.44 -9.77 9.51
CA ASP A 20 -20.04 -9.56 8.18
C ASP A 20 -19.64 -10.62 7.14
N PHE A 21 -18.41 -11.14 7.18
CA PHE A 21 -17.91 -12.03 6.12
C PHE A 21 -18.55 -13.43 6.16
N ARG A 22 -18.75 -14.02 7.35
CA ARG A 22 -19.37 -15.36 7.48
C ARG A 22 -20.85 -15.36 7.10
N TYR A 23 -21.59 -14.32 7.45
CA TYR A 23 -23.02 -14.25 7.20
C TYR A 23 -23.32 -14.15 5.69
N TYR A 24 -22.60 -13.28 4.96
CA TYR A 24 -22.79 -13.15 3.51
C TYR A 24 -22.16 -14.28 2.69
N PHE A 25 -21.02 -14.82 3.12
CA PHE A 25 -20.36 -15.94 2.43
C PHE A 25 -21.20 -17.24 2.49
N GLN A 26 -21.89 -17.51 3.60
CA GLN A 26 -22.72 -18.71 3.75
C GLN A 26 -24.05 -18.61 2.98
N LEU A 27 -24.61 -17.41 2.84
CA LEU A 27 -25.81 -17.12 2.03
C LEU A 27 -25.52 -17.21 0.52
N PHE A 28 -24.34 -16.78 0.06
CA PHE A 28 -24.03 -16.73 -1.37
C PHE A 28 -23.54 -18.07 -1.95
N PHE A 29 -22.80 -18.87 -1.18
CA PHE A 29 -22.25 -20.15 -1.64
C PHE A 29 -23.15 -21.38 -1.40
N SER A 30 -24.27 -21.23 -0.67
CA SER A 30 -25.23 -22.35 -0.49
C SER A 30 -26.17 -22.57 -1.69
N SER A 31 -26.10 -21.74 -2.74
CA SER A 31 -27.07 -21.81 -3.86
C SER A 31 -26.50 -21.97 -5.26
N ARG A 32 -25.22 -22.31 -5.45
CA ARG A 32 -24.72 -22.62 -6.81
C ARG A 32 -23.81 -23.85 -6.84
N LYS A 33 -24.31 -24.91 -7.47
CA LYS A 33 -23.46 -25.94 -8.08
C LYS A 33 -22.70 -25.24 -9.21
N ALA A 34 -21.38 -25.14 -9.09
CA ALA A 34 -20.51 -24.55 -10.11
C ALA A 34 -20.28 -25.58 -11.24
N GLU A 35 -20.66 -25.23 -12.46
CA GLU A 35 -20.07 -25.82 -13.66
C GLU A 35 -18.89 -24.93 -14.10
N PRO A 36 -17.75 -25.52 -14.53
CA PRO A 36 -16.57 -24.77 -14.91
C PRO A 36 -16.75 -24.15 -16.30
N LEU A 37 -16.59 -22.83 -16.39
CA LEU A 37 -16.44 -22.11 -17.66
C LEU A 37 -14.94 -21.97 -17.97
N ASP A 38 -14.44 -22.81 -18.87
CA ASP A 38 -13.14 -22.63 -19.52
C ASP A 38 -13.27 -21.51 -20.57
N MET A 39 -12.76 -20.32 -20.24
CA MET A 39 -12.46 -19.27 -21.22
C MET A 39 -11.01 -18.82 -21.02
N PRO A 40 -10.16 -18.86 -22.06
CA PRO A 40 -8.80 -18.34 -21.95
C PRO A 40 -8.83 -16.82 -21.79
N PHE A 41 -8.05 -16.33 -20.83
CA PHE A 41 -7.91 -14.91 -20.48
C PHE A 41 -7.21 -14.16 -21.62
N PRO A 42 -7.77 -13.06 -22.16
CA PRO A 42 -7.10 -12.30 -23.20
C PRO A 42 -5.99 -11.42 -22.59
N GLU A 43 -4.73 -11.81 -22.81
CA GLU A 43 -3.52 -11.04 -22.45
C GLU A 43 -3.50 -9.62 -23.04
N SER A 44 -4.31 -9.36 -24.08
CA SER A 44 -4.42 -8.06 -24.74
C SER A 44 -5.07 -6.95 -23.91
N LEU A 45 -5.74 -7.26 -22.78
CA LEU A 45 -6.31 -6.25 -21.88
C LEU A 45 -5.28 -5.60 -20.94
N LEU A 46 -4.06 -6.15 -20.85
CA LEU A 46 -2.98 -5.58 -20.03
C LEU A 46 -2.21 -4.47 -20.75
N GLN A 47 -2.53 -4.20 -22.02
CA GLN A 47 -1.72 -3.34 -22.89
C GLN A 47 -2.55 -2.25 -23.53
N SER A 48 -3.06 -1.31 -22.72
CA SER A 48 -3.40 0.02 -23.22
C SER A 48 -3.47 1.04 -22.09
N THR A 49 -2.59 2.04 -22.16
CA THR A 49 -2.84 3.48 -21.94
C THR A 49 -1.50 4.21 -21.97
N ASN A 50 -0.98 4.40 -23.19
CA ASN A 50 -0.06 5.51 -23.44
C ASN A 50 -0.91 6.69 -23.90
N VAL A 51 -0.74 7.88 -23.30
CA VAL A 51 -0.68 9.22 -23.95
C VAL A 51 -0.67 10.37 -22.91
N HIS A 52 0.50 11.07 -22.86
CA HIS A 52 0.83 12.49 -22.53
C HIS A 52 0.40 13.12 -21.18
N MET A 53 1.22 13.78 -20.34
CA MET A 53 2.58 14.35 -20.43
C MET A 53 3.16 14.51 -19.00
N HIS A 54 3.82 13.46 -18.53
CA HIS A 54 4.99 13.40 -17.65
C HIS A 54 5.68 12.11 -18.14
N THR A 55 7.01 12.01 -18.19
CA THR A 55 7.66 10.73 -18.56
C THR A 55 7.26 9.69 -17.53
N VAL A 56 6.24 8.88 -17.81
CA VAL A 56 5.79 7.81 -16.92
C VAL A 56 6.86 6.74 -16.94
N LEU A 57 7.55 6.59 -15.82
CA LEU A 57 8.59 5.58 -15.64
C LEU A 57 8.01 4.44 -14.81
N ASP A 58 8.12 3.25 -15.38
CA ASP A 58 7.58 2.03 -14.85
C ASP A 58 8.51 0.87 -15.17
N GLU A 59 9.15 0.32 -14.15
CA GLU A 59 10.08 -0.80 -14.29
C GLU A 59 9.69 -1.95 -13.37
N GLY A 60 9.60 -3.16 -13.93
CA GLY A 60 9.24 -4.39 -13.23
C GLY A 60 10.45 -5.30 -13.00
N PHE A 61 10.50 -5.96 -11.85
CA PHE A 61 11.55 -6.89 -11.46
C PHE A 61 10.96 -8.16 -10.88
N THR A 62 11.56 -9.31 -11.20
CA THR A 62 11.25 -10.58 -10.54
C THR A 62 12.32 -10.87 -9.50
N ILE A 63 11.92 -11.00 -8.24
CA ILE A 63 12.81 -11.31 -7.12
C ILE A 63 12.53 -12.70 -6.56
N PHE A 64 13.56 -13.32 -5.99
CA PHE A 64 13.46 -14.57 -5.26
C PHE A 64 13.86 -14.36 -3.81
N LEU A 65 12.95 -14.59 -2.87
CA LEU A 65 13.19 -14.40 -1.44
C LEU A 65 13.21 -15.74 -0.71
N GLY A 66 14.07 -15.86 0.29
CA GLY A 66 14.21 -17.08 1.11
C GLY A 66 15.56 -17.77 0.93
N ASN A 67 16.04 -18.37 2.02
CA ASN A 67 17.36 -19.01 2.05
C ASN A 67 17.32 -20.48 1.62
N GLN A 68 16.25 -21.20 1.98
CA GLN A 68 16.06 -22.63 1.66
C GLN A 68 14.97 -22.83 0.60
N LEU A 69 13.76 -22.30 0.86
CA LEU A 69 12.67 -22.27 -0.10
C LEU A 69 12.59 -20.87 -0.71
N LYS A 70 13.04 -20.73 -1.95
CA LYS A 70 12.97 -19.45 -2.68
C LYS A 70 11.56 -19.24 -3.22
N THR A 71 10.85 -18.22 -2.74
CA THR A 71 9.55 -17.79 -3.25
C THR A 71 9.73 -16.66 -4.25
N MET A 72 9.00 -16.72 -5.36
CA MET A 72 9.04 -15.69 -6.40
C MET A 72 8.05 -14.57 -6.07
N HIS A 73 8.53 -13.33 -6.11
CA HIS A 73 7.70 -12.14 -5.96
C HIS A 73 8.02 -11.14 -7.06
N ASN A 74 7.09 -10.23 -7.33
CA ASN A 74 7.30 -9.15 -8.28
C ASN A 74 7.54 -7.84 -7.53
N LEU A 75 8.50 -7.06 -8.00
CA LEU A 75 8.64 -5.66 -7.63
C LEU A 75 8.31 -4.80 -8.84
N ARG A 76 7.77 -3.61 -8.59
CA ARG A 76 7.58 -2.57 -9.61
C ARG A 76 8.05 -1.25 -9.05
N LEU A 77 8.74 -0.44 -9.84
CA LEU A 77 9.14 0.92 -9.49
C LEU A 77 8.41 1.89 -10.41
N LEU A 78 7.66 2.82 -9.81
CA LEU A 78 6.82 3.82 -10.48
C LEU A 78 7.29 5.22 -10.11
N ASN A 79 7.15 6.19 -11.01
CA ASN A 79 7.35 7.60 -10.69
C ASN A 79 6.05 8.39 -10.46
N PHE A 80 4.95 7.68 -10.17
CA PHE A 80 3.65 8.30 -9.91
C PHE A 80 2.86 7.49 -8.87
N ASN A 81 1.95 8.16 -8.17
CA ASN A 81 1.00 7.46 -7.29
C ASN A 81 -0.11 6.82 -8.14
N PRO A 82 -0.32 5.50 -8.08
CA PRO A 82 -1.25 4.81 -8.99
C PRO A 82 -2.72 5.22 -8.81
N VAL A 83 -3.12 5.68 -7.61
CA VAL A 83 -4.48 6.22 -7.40
C VAL A 83 -4.58 7.65 -7.94
N TYR A 84 -3.54 8.46 -7.81
CA TYR A 84 -3.58 9.87 -8.26
C TYR A 84 -3.43 10.00 -9.78
N SER A 85 -2.71 9.09 -10.43
CA SER A 85 -2.65 9.04 -11.89
C SER A 85 -4.03 8.82 -12.52
N GLN A 86 -4.87 7.95 -11.93
CA GLN A 86 -6.28 7.80 -12.33
C GLN A 86 -7.07 9.10 -12.17
N VAL A 87 -6.70 9.91 -11.18
CA VAL A 87 -7.28 11.25 -10.97
C VAL A 87 -6.82 12.21 -12.09
N ALA A 88 -5.53 12.25 -12.42
CA ALA A 88 -5.00 13.13 -13.46
C ALA A 88 -5.55 12.82 -14.86
N LEU A 89 -5.72 11.53 -15.18
CA LEU A 89 -6.08 11.06 -16.52
C LEU A 89 -7.53 11.33 -16.95
N LYS A 90 -8.39 11.88 -16.07
CA LYS A 90 -9.83 12.16 -16.34
C LYS A 90 -10.59 10.98 -16.99
N SER A 91 -10.09 9.74 -16.95
CA SER A 91 -10.72 8.57 -17.58
C SER A 91 -11.79 7.96 -16.65
N ILE A 92 -12.69 8.81 -16.16
CA ILE A 92 -13.77 8.44 -15.23
C ILE A 92 -14.75 7.42 -15.87
N ASP A 93 -14.73 7.31 -17.20
CA ASP A 93 -15.57 6.41 -17.99
C ASP A 93 -14.86 5.20 -18.58
N ASP A 94 -13.63 4.90 -18.16
CA ASP A 94 -13.02 3.68 -18.64
C ASP A 94 -13.67 2.45 -17.97
N VAL A 95 -14.60 1.83 -18.71
CA VAL A 95 -15.24 0.55 -18.36
C VAL A 95 -14.18 -0.47 -17.98
N SER A 96 -12.99 -0.41 -18.59
CA SER A 96 -11.84 -1.26 -18.24
C SER A 96 -11.42 -1.10 -16.78
N THR A 97 -11.30 0.14 -16.29
CA THR A 97 -10.92 0.41 -14.90
C THR A 97 -11.97 -0.11 -13.92
N LYS A 98 -13.26 0.08 -14.23
CA LYS A 98 -14.38 -0.43 -13.40
C LYS A 98 -14.41 -1.96 -13.39
N LEU A 99 -14.23 -2.58 -14.55
CA LEU A 99 -14.17 -4.04 -14.68
C LEU A 99 -12.96 -4.61 -13.93
N GLN A 100 -11.80 -3.97 -14.05
CA GLN A 100 -10.58 -4.36 -13.34
C GLN A 100 -10.76 -4.23 -11.82
N SER A 101 -11.39 -3.16 -11.35
CA SER A 101 -11.74 -2.98 -9.93
C SER A 101 -12.63 -4.12 -9.43
N ALA A 102 -13.65 -4.48 -10.22
CA ALA A 102 -14.54 -5.59 -9.89
C ALA A 102 -13.78 -6.92 -9.88
N LEU A 103 -12.91 -7.16 -10.85
CA LEU A 103 -12.08 -8.37 -10.92
C LEU A 103 -11.18 -8.50 -9.68
N PHE A 104 -10.63 -7.40 -9.17
CA PHE A 104 -9.82 -7.39 -7.95
C PHE A 104 -10.65 -7.59 -6.68
N LEU A 105 -11.83 -6.94 -6.57
CA LEU A 105 -12.72 -7.06 -5.41
C LEU A 105 -13.32 -8.46 -5.27
N TYR A 106 -13.74 -9.07 -6.39
CA TYR A 106 -14.39 -10.37 -6.42
C TYR A 106 -13.44 -11.53 -6.69
N GLY A 107 -12.20 -11.23 -7.05
CA GLY A 107 -11.11 -12.20 -7.20
C GLY A 107 -10.26 -12.33 -5.93
N ASN A 108 -9.20 -13.12 -6.04
CA ASN A 108 -8.22 -13.31 -4.96
C ASN A 108 -7.04 -12.33 -5.09
N HIS A 109 -7.27 -11.13 -5.66
CA HIS A 109 -6.21 -10.19 -6.06
C HIS A 109 -6.48 -8.81 -5.49
N LEU A 110 -6.48 -8.69 -4.15
CA LEU A 110 -6.71 -7.43 -3.47
C LEU A 110 -5.48 -6.52 -3.54
N HIS A 111 -5.71 -5.25 -3.88
CA HIS A 111 -4.67 -4.25 -3.99
C HIS A 111 -4.75 -3.26 -2.82
N GLY A 112 -3.60 -3.04 -2.18
CA GLY A 112 -3.39 -2.04 -1.16
C GLY A 112 -2.57 -0.85 -1.67
N LEU A 113 -2.84 0.35 -1.15
CA LEU A 113 -1.98 1.53 -1.29
C LEU A 113 -1.67 2.09 0.09
N ILE A 114 -0.41 2.41 0.34
CA ILE A 114 0.00 3.16 1.52
C ILE A 114 -0.06 4.66 1.20
N GLN A 115 -0.91 5.37 1.92
CA GLN A 115 -1.07 6.82 1.89
C GLN A 115 -0.47 7.41 3.16
N LEU A 116 0.44 8.38 3.01
CA LEU A 116 0.96 9.13 4.15
C LEU A 116 -0.04 10.22 4.54
N VAL A 117 -0.29 10.34 5.84
CA VAL A 117 -1.25 11.29 6.42
C VAL A 117 -0.66 11.94 7.67
N LYS A 118 -1.16 13.11 8.02
CA LYS A 118 -0.80 13.77 9.28
C LYS A 118 -1.61 13.19 10.45
N GLU A 119 -1.27 13.61 11.66
CA GLU A 119 -1.88 13.13 12.91
C GLU A 119 -3.37 13.46 13.05
N ASP A 120 -3.85 14.43 12.26
CA ASP A 120 -5.24 14.86 12.24
C ASP A 120 -6.13 13.84 11.56
N ALA A 121 -7.12 13.30 12.29
CA ALA A 121 -8.10 12.38 11.72
C ALA A 121 -9.00 13.01 10.63
N ASP A 122 -9.03 14.34 10.54
CA ASP A 122 -9.74 15.11 9.52
C ASP A 122 -8.87 15.53 8.34
N TYR A 123 -7.62 15.05 8.26
CA TYR A 123 -6.64 15.45 7.25
C TYR A 123 -7.20 15.47 5.82
N HIS A 124 -7.90 14.41 5.41
CA HIS A 124 -8.46 14.30 4.06
C HIS A 124 -9.59 15.29 3.79
N SER A 125 -10.47 15.50 4.78
CA SER A 125 -11.63 16.39 4.67
C SER A 125 -11.20 17.85 4.64
N LEU A 126 -10.29 18.24 5.55
CA LEU A 126 -9.79 19.61 5.67
C LEU A 126 -8.94 20.03 4.49
N ARG A 127 -8.01 19.17 4.04
CA ARG A 127 -7.10 19.50 2.94
C ARG A 127 -7.63 19.18 1.55
N LYS A 128 -8.80 18.54 1.44
CA LYS A 128 -9.36 18.02 0.18
C LYS A 128 -8.29 17.32 -0.66
N THR A 129 -7.59 16.39 -0.02
CA THR A 129 -6.47 15.64 -0.62
C THR A 129 -6.86 14.99 -1.94
N ASP A 130 -5.89 14.65 -2.78
CA ASP A 130 -6.20 14.00 -4.07
C ASP A 130 -6.87 12.63 -3.89
N LEU A 131 -6.61 11.94 -2.78
CA LEU A 131 -7.39 10.76 -2.39
C LEU A 131 -8.88 11.09 -2.18
N PHE A 132 -9.18 12.18 -1.45
CA PHE A 132 -10.57 12.62 -1.25
C PHE A 132 -11.23 12.94 -2.59
N LYS A 133 -10.53 13.65 -3.48
CA LYS A 133 -11.01 13.93 -4.85
C LYS A 133 -11.18 12.64 -5.66
N ALA A 134 -10.32 11.63 -5.48
CA ALA A 134 -10.44 10.33 -6.13
C ALA A 134 -11.71 9.61 -5.70
N CYS A 135 -11.96 9.56 -4.40
CA CYS A 135 -13.14 8.89 -3.83
C CYS A 135 -14.46 9.58 -4.21
N GLU A 136 -14.49 10.89 -4.44
CA GLU A 136 -15.71 11.63 -4.79
C GLU A 136 -16.04 11.62 -6.29
N ARG A 137 -15.14 11.11 -7.15
CA ARG A 137 -15.36 11.09 -8.60
C ARG A 137 -16.39 10.08 -9.06
N SER A 138 -16.57 9.00 -8.31
CA SER A 138 -17.43 7.88 -8.66
C SER A 138 -18.17 7.40 -7.42
N PRO A 139 -19.42 6.94 -7.55
CA PRO A 139 -20.17 6.46 -6.41
C PRO A 139 -19.51 5.23 -5.79
N GLU A 140 -19.37 5.24 -4.46
CA GLU A 140 -18.94 4.08 -3.68
C GLU A 140 -20.15 3.16 -3.44
N LEU A 141 -20.14 1.97 -4.04
CA LEU A 141 -21.29 1.06 -4.05
C LEU A 141 -21.20 -0.07 -3.01
N HIS A 142 -20.00 -0.40 -2.53
CA HIS A 142 -19.78 -1.57 -1.68
C HIS A 142 -19.45 -1.20 -0.24
N PHE A 143 -18.82 -0.05 -0.04
CA PHE A 143 -18.40 0.42 1.27
C PHE A 143 -19.12 1.73 1.65
N SER A 144 -18.97 2.15 2.91
CA SER A 144 -19.39 3.50 3.28
C SER A 144 -18.42 4.52 2.70
N ASN A 145 -18.91 5.72 2.35
CA ASN A 145 -18.05 6.81 1.85
C ASN A 145 -16.88 7.12 2.80
N LEU A 146 -15.86 7.81 2.27
CA LEU A 146 -14.62 8.09 3.01
C LEU A 146 -14.89 8.79 4.35
N ILE A 147 -15.77 9.79 4.37
CA ILE A 147 -16.11 10.56 5.58
C ILE A 147 -16.68 9.64 6.67
N SER A 148 -17.66 8.80 6.34
CA SER A 148 -18.29 7.86 7.27
C SER A 148 -17.29 6.83 7.82
N GLN A 149 -16.33 6.39 7.00
CA GLN A 149 -15.26 5.50 7.47
C GLN A 149 -14.35 6.21 8.47
N LEU A 150 -13.96 7.46 8.20
CA LEU A 150 -13.14 8.25 9.11
C LEU A 150 -13.84 8.53 10.44
N GLU A 151 -15.15 8.79 10.43
CA GLU A 151 -15.93 8.97 11.66
C GLU A 151 -15.94 7.70 12.54
N LYS A 152 -16.12 6.52 11.92
CA LYS A 152 -16.03 5.23 12.62
C LYS A 152 -14.64 5.03 13.23
N ILE A 153 -13.59 5.36 12.48
CA ILE A 153 -12.20 5.24 12.96
C ILE A 153 -11.97 6.18 14.16
N LYS A 154 -12.46 7.43 14.11
CA LYS A 154 -12.39 8.35 15.25
C LYS A 154 -13.13 7.84 16.48
N ALA A 155 -14.30 7.25 16.31
CA ALA A 155 -15.04 6.64 17.41
C ALA A 155 -14.26 5.48 18.04
N LEU A 156 -13.56 4.69 17.22
CA LEU A 156 -12.71 3.60 17.69
C LEU A 156 -11.46 4.09 18.43
N LEU A 157 -10.88 5.23 18.02
CA LEU A 157 -9.78 5.85 18.77
C LEU A 157 -10.19 6.22 20.20
N LYS A 158 -11.36 6.84 20.37
CA LYS A 158 -11.88 7.28 21.68
C LYS A 158 -12.15 6.12 22.64
N THR A 159 -12.57 4.98 22.10
CA THR A 159 -12.99 3.82 22.91
C THR A 159 -11.84 2.87 23.24
N THR A 160 -10.68 3.02 22.60
CA THR A 160 -9.60 2.06 22.79
C THR A 160 -8.56 2.56 23.80
N PRO A 161 -8.30 1.81 24.89
CA PRO A 161 -7.38 2.27 25.93
C PRO A 161 -5.95 2.34 25.39
N ARG A 162 -5.44 3.57 25.24
CA ARG A 162 -4.03 3.82 24.90
C ARG A 162 -3.14 3.28 26.00
N SER A 163 -2.30 2.29 25.67
CA SER A 163 -1.31 1.76 26.59
C SER A 163 -0.23 2.83 26.85
N LYS A 164 -0.39 3.61 27.94
CA LYS A 164 0.61 4.46 28.62
C LYS A 164 1.99 4.48 27.95
N ARG A 165 2.19 5.38 26.97
CA ARG A 165 3.52 5.63 26.40
C ARG A 165 3.86 7.11 26.23
N VAL A 166 3.01 8.00 26.71
CA VAL A 166 3.32 9.43 26.80
C VAL A 166 3.07 9.84 28.23
N GLU A 167 4.12 10.27 28.91
CA GLU A 167 4.03 10.88 30.22
C GLU A 167 3.06 12.07 30.17
N LYS A 168 2.32 12.21 31.25
CA LYS A 168 1.26 13.20 31.42
C LYS A 168 1.75 14.62 31.13
N THR A 169 1.21 15.24 30.08
CA THR A 169 0.84 16.65 30.12
C THR A 169 -0.67 16.72 29.96
N ALA A 170 -1.32 17.20 31.01
CA ALA A 170 -2.76 17.30 31.11
C ALA A 170 -3.27 18.37 30.14
N ASP A 171 -3.75 17.94 28.98
CA ASP A 171 -4.71 18.72 28.19
C ASP A 171 -5.67 17.77 27.47
N ASN A 172 -6.95 17.88 27.79
CA ASN A 172 -8.07 17.03 27.36
C ASN A 172 -8.39 17.12 25.84
N LYS A 173 -7.45 17.54 25.00
CA LYS A 173 -7.62 17.68 23.53
C LYS A 173 -7.00 16.55 22.70
N HIS A 174 -6.21 15.65 23.30
CA HIS A 174 -5.44 14.64 22.57
C HIS A 174 -6.16 13.29 22.32
N ASP A 175 -7.44 13.16 22.66
CA ASP A 175 -8.13 11.85 22.64
C ASP A 175 -8.56 11.37 21.24
N THR A 176 -8.34 12.20 20.20
CA THR A 176 -8.69 11.89 18.80
C THR A 176 -7.52 12.02 17.81
N GLN A 177 -6.32 12.35 18.28
CA GLN A 177 -5.16 12.59 17.43
C GLN A 177 -4.33 11.31 17.32
N PHE A 178 -3.96 10.90 16.10
CA PHE A 178 -3.10 9.74 15.89
C PHE A 178 -1.65 10.03 16.27
N THR A 179 -0.87 8.97 16.55
CA THR A 179 0.57 9.07 16.79
C THR A 179 1.37 8.60 15.58
N VAL A 180 2.58 9.13 15.40
CA VAL A 180 3.47 8.75 14.29
C VAL A 180 3.71 7.24 14.28
N GLY A 181 3.49 6.61 13.11
CA GLY A 181 3.56 5.16 12.93
C GLY A 181 2.25 4.41 13.16
N ASP A 182 1.21 5.08 13.67
CA ASP A 182 -0.14 4.51 13.66
C ASP A 182 -0.62 4.28 12.23
N VAL A 183 -1.42 3.24 12.05
CA VAL A 183 -2.00 2.86 10.76
C VAL A 183 -3.48 2.66 10.92
N TYR A 184 -4.27 3.27 10.05
CA TYR A 184 -5.69 2.98 9.90
C TYR A 184 -6.02 2.65 8.44
N ILE A 185 -7.17 2.00 8.23
CA ILE A 185 -7.53 1.44 6.92
C ILE A 185 -8.87 2.01 6.48
N THR A 186 -8.97 2.43 5.23
CA THR A 186 -10.25 2.69 4.55
C THR A 186 -10.36 1.82 3.32
N ARG A 187 -11.60 1.47 2.95
CA ARG A 187 -11.91 0.56 1.84
C ARG A 187 -12.68 1.28 0.77
N HIS A 188 -12.37 0.99 -0.48
CA HIS A 188 -12.96 1.66 -1.64
C HIS A 188 -13.16 0.66 -2.77
N SER A 189 -14.37 0.58 -3.31
CA SER A 189 -14.64 -0.18 -4.53
C SER A 189 -14.56 0.68 -5.78
N ASN A 190 -14.57 2.00 -5.58
CA ASN A 190 -14.62 3.00 -6.65
C ASN A 190 -13.22 3.48 -7.08
N LEU A 191 -12.16 2.99 -6.45
CA LEU A 191 -10.75 3.23 -6.79
C LEU A 191 -10.18 2.04 -7.57
N GLY A 192 -9.75 2.27 -8.81
CA GLY A 192 -9.30 1.19 -9.69
C GLY A 192 -7.94 0.60 -9.33
N ALA A 193 -7.04 1.43 -8.82
CA ALA A 193 -5.69 1.01 -8.51
C ALA A 193 -5.54 0.31 -7.15
N ALA A 194 -6.45 0.56 -6.20
CA ALA A 194 -6.36 0.01 -4.85
C ALA A 194 -7.73 -0.06 -4.17
N GLN A 195 -8.07 -1.23 -3.62
CA GLN A 195 -9.30 -1.42 -2.86
C GLN A 195 -9.13 -1.10 -1.37
N ILE A 196 -7.89 -1.18 -0.90
CA ILE A 196 -7.53 -0.99 0.51
C ILE A 196 -6.53 0.16 0.60
N ILE A 197 -6.86 1.21 1.35
CA ILE A 197 -5.95 2.32 1.60
C ILE A 197 -5.46 2.22 3.04
N PHE A 198 -4.16 2.00 3.19
CA PHE A 198 -3.45 2.06 4.46
C PHE A 198 -2.98 3.48 4.70
N HIS A 199 -3.58 4.15 5.66
CA HIS A 199 -3.20 5.50 6.06
C HIS A 199 -2.13 5.39 7.13
N LEU A 200 -0.89 5.68 6.75
CA LEU A 200 0.27 5.66 7.62
C LEU A 200 0.51 7.08 8.16
N VAL A 201 0.38 7.23 9.47
CA VAL A 201 0.54 8.52 10.14
C VAL A 201 2.01 8.87 10.21
N SER A 202 2.35 10.02 9.63
CA SER A 202 3.70 10.59 9.59
C SER A 202 3.71 12.05 10.04
N ASP A 203 4.86 12.47 10.55
CA ASP A 203 5.13 13.86 10.95
C ASP A 203 6.05 14.55 9.93
N GLU A 204 6.46 15.78 10.24
CA GLU A 204 7.41 16.56 9.43
C GLU A 204 8.87 16.18 9.71
N SER A 205 9.15 15.45 10.79
CA SER A 205 10.51 14.99 11.10
C SER A 205 11.05 14.05 10.03
N LEU A 206 10.16 13.29 9.37
CA LEU A 206 10.47 12.50 8.19
C LEU A 206 11.01 13.32 7.02
N SER A 207 10.78 14.62 6.91
CA SER A 207 11.40 15.41 5.84
C SER A 207 12.76 15.98 6.26
N GLN A 208 12.98 16.13 7.57
CA GLN A 208 14.13 16.86 8.12
C GLN A 208 15.28 15.96 8.59
N MET A 209 15.00 14.72 8.99
CA MET A 209 15.99 13.80 9.57
C MET A 209 16.37 12.66 8.62
N ASP A 210 17.46 11.97 8.92
CA ASP A 210 17.78 10.71 8.24
C ASP A 210 16.85 9.59 8.72
N LEU A 211 16.28 8.84 7.77
CA LEU A 211 15.36 7.75 8.08
C LEU A 211 16.11 6.57 8.70
N THR A 212 15.65 6.10 9.87
CA THR A 212 16.21 4.93 10.55
C THR A 212 15.15 3.83 10.71
N SER A 213 15.59 2.59 10.85
CA SER A 213 14.71 1.43 11.09
C SER A 213 13.90 1.51 12.40
N ARG A 214 14.27 2.40 13.32
CA ARG A 214 13.56 2.63 14.61
C ARG A 214 12.46 3.69 14.50
N HIS A 215 12.30 4.33 13.35
CA HIS A 215 11.28 5.36 13.15
C HIS A 215 9.88 4.74 13.17
N GLY A 216 8.90 5.41 13.78
CA GLY A 216 7.53 4.89 13.91
C GLY A 216 6.89 4.51 12.57
N CYS A 217 7.15 5.27 11.51
CA CYS A 217 6.65 4.94 10.17
C CYS A 217 7.24 3.64 9.58
N MET A 218 8.45 3.23 9.99
CA MET A 218 9.01 1.92 9.61
C MET A 218 8.30 0.78 10.33
N ASP A 219 7.95 0.98 11.60
CA ASP A 219 7.10 0.04 12.35
C ASP A 219 5.69 -0.05 11.75
N GLY A 220 5.12 1.08 11.32
CA GLY A 220 3.86 1.13 10.59
C GLY A 220 3.92 0.37 9.26
N LEU A 221 4.96 0.60 8.45
CA LEU A 221 5.21 -0.12 7.20
C LEU A 221 5.34 -1.63 7.42
N ARG A 222 6.07 -2.05 8.46
CA ARG A 222 6.18 -3.46 8.86
C ARG A 222 4.82 -4.07 9.18
N ASN A 223 3.99 -3.36 9.95
CA ASN A 223 2.65 -3.82 10.30
C ASN A 223 1.74 -3.94 9.06
N ILE A 224 1.83 -2.99 8.12
CA ILE A 224 1.09 -3.05 6.86
C ILE A 224 1.47 -4.29 6.06
N ILE A 225 2.76 -4.54 5.87
CA ILE A 225 3.24 -5.71 5.11
C ILE A 225 2.81 -7.02 5.80
N ARG A 226 2.83 -7.09 7.14
CA ARG A 226 2.29 -8.23 7.88
C ARG A 226 0.81 -8.46 7.55
N VAL A 227 -0.01 -7.40 7.59
CA VAL A 227 -1.44 -7.46 7.25
C VAL A 227 -1.63 -7.91 5.80
N CYS A 228 -0.84 -7.42 4.85
CA CYS A 228 -0.92 -7.88 3.47
C CYS A 228 -0.68 -9.39 3.33
N HIS A 229 0.31 -9.92 4.05
CA HIS A 229 0.58 -11.36 4.06
C HIS A 229 -0.54 -12.18 4.70
N GLU A 230 -1.02 -11.74 5.87
CA GLU A 230 -2.03 -12.46 6.68
C GLU A 230 -3.41 -12.49 6.01
N PHE A 231 -3.77 -11.44 5.27
CA PHE A 231 -5.11 -11.25 4.70
C PHE A 231 -5.17 -11.36 3.18
N GLY A 232 -4.12 -11.88 2.53
CA GLY A 232 -4.13 -12.15 1.08
C GLY A 232 -4.23 -10.91 0.20
N ILE A 233 -3.65 -9.80 0.64
CA ILE A 233 -3.49 -8.61 -0.20
C ILE A 233 -2.28 -8.85 -1.10
N THR A 234 -2.54 -9.24 -2.34
CA THR A 234 -1.52 -9.72 -3.27
C THR A 234 -0.65 -8.60 -3.84
N THR A 235 -1.16 -7.37 -3.88
CA THR A 235 -0.42 -6.20 -4.38
C THR A 235 -0.42 -5.09 -3.34
N ILE A 236 0.74 -4.49 -3.04
CA ILE A 236 0.84 -3.33 -2.14
C ILE A 236 1.71 -2.23 -2.76
N SER A 237 1.16 -1.03 -2.85
CA SER A 237 1.86 0.16 -3.34
C SER A 237 2.44 0.97 -2.16
N VAL A 238 3.76 1.15 -2.13
CA VAL A 238 4.55 1.74 -1.04
C VAL A 238 5.22 3.05 -1.51
N PRO A 239 5.00 4.19 -0.83
CA PRO A 239 5.72 5.42 -1.13
C PRO A 239 7.19 5.25 -0.76
N LEU A 240 8.07 5.19 -1.75
CA LEU A 240 9.47 4.75 -1.57
C LEU A 240 10.27 5.65 -0.63
N LEU A 241 10.00 6.96 -0.64
CA LEU A 241 10.71 7.94 0.20
C LEU A 241 10.03 8.21 1.54
N LEU A 242 8.86 7.61 1.79
CA LEU A 242 7.98 7.89 2.92
C LEU A 242 7.71 9.40 3.11
N VAL A 243 7.64 10.15 2.02
CA VAL A 243 7.21 11.55 1.98
C VAL A 243 6.18 11.77 0.86
N THR A 244 5.29 12.73 1.04
CA THR A 244 4.25 13.07 0.05
C THR A 244 4.77 13.97 -1.05
N GLU A 245 5.67 14.90 -0.71
CA GLU A 245 6.20 15.92 -1.62
C GLU A 245 7.72 16.04 -1.44
N ILE A 246 8.40 16.42 -2.53
CA ILE A 246 9.84 16.66 -2.55
C ILE A 246 10.07 18.16 -2.77
N SER A 247 10.90 18.78 -1.91
CA SER A 247 11.40 20.13 -2.14
C SER A 247 12.88 20.06 -2.52
N PRO A 248 13.31 20.67 -3.63
CA PRO A 248 14.73 20.71 -4.03
C PRO A 248 15.66 21.33 -2.98
N GLU A 249 15.13 22.22 -2.13
CA GLU A 249 15.90 22.88 -1.06
C GLU A 249 16.24 21.93 0.09
N LEU A 250 15.36 20.96 0.36
CA LEU A 250 15.47 20.05 1.51
C LEU A 250 15.93 18.65 1.10
N HIS A 251 15.59 18.21 -0.11
CA HIS A 251 15.74 16.83 -0.55
C HIS A 251 16.57 16.76 -1.81
N ASN A 252 17.88 16.56 -1.64
CA ASN A 252 18.79 16.30 -2.75
C ASN A 252 18.79 14.80 -3.14
N GLU A 253 19.47 14.49 -4.24
CA GLU A 253 19.61 13.11 -4.74
C GLU A 253 20.14 12.14 -3.67
N SER A 254 21.19 12.51 -2.93
CA SER A 254 21.76 11.66 -1.88
C SER A 254 20.77 11.33 -0.75
N TRP A 255 19.86 12.26 -0.44
CA TRP A 255 18.81 12.06 0.55
C TRP A 255 17.78 11.04 0.04
N CYS A 256 17.38 11.16 -1.23
CA CYS A 256 16.45 10.22 -1.87
C CYS A 256 17.02 8.80 -1.89
N LEU A 257 18.28 8.64 -2.32
CA LEU A 257 18.91 7.33 -2.45
C LEU A 257 19.09 6.62 -1.11
N ARG A 258 19.57 7.33 -0.07
CA ARG A 258 19.71 6.75 1.28
C ARG A 258 18.38 6.24 1.85
N ARG A 259 17.28 6.94 1.55
CA ARG A 259 15.94 6.55 1.98
C ARG A 259 15.37 5.38 1.19
N ALA A 260 15.48 5.44 -0.13
CA ALA A 260 15.09 4.34 -0.99
C ALA A 260 15.81 3.05 -0.57
N GLU A 261 17.13 3.11 -0.34
CA GLU A 261 17.90 1.97 0.16
C GLU A 261 17.38 1.44 1.51
N MET A 262 17.12 2.34 2.48
CA MET A 262 16.57 1.97 3.80
C MET A 262 15.21 1.27 3.68
N VAL A 263 14.31 1.82 2.86
CA VAL A 263 12.97 1.26 2.64
C VAL A 263 13.07 -0.07 1.90
N PHE A 264 13.85 -0.18 0.83
CA PHE A 264 14.07 -1.44 0.12
C PHE A 264 14.59 -2.55 1.05
N LYS A 265 15.65 -2.27 1.83
CA LYS A 265 16.21 -3.26 2.77
C LYS A 265 15.21 -3.67 3.84
N SER A 266 14.46 -2.71 4.36
CA SER A 266 13.46 -2.97 5.40
C SER A 266 12.30 -3.80 4.87
N VAL A 267 11.74 -3.44 3.71
CA VAL A 267 10.67 -4.19 3.05
C VAL A 267 11.13 -5.61 2.72
N LYS A 268 12.35 -5.78 2.18
CA LYS A 268 12.95 -7.12 1.97
C LYS A 268 12.96 -7.93 3.27
N GLY A 269 13.43 -7.34 4.37
CA GLY A 269 13.46 -7.96 5.68
C GLY A 269 12.07 -8.38 6.17
N PHE A 270 11.08 -7.49 6.02
CA PHE A 270 9.70 -7.74 6.43
C PHE A 270 9.02 -8.84 5.60
N MET A 271 9.25 -8.87 4.28
CA MET A 271 8.74 -9.95 3.42
C MET A 271 9.29 -11.31 3.86
N ILE A 272 10.60 -11.39 4.16
CA ILE A 272 11.23 -12.63 4.63
C ILE A 272 10.67 -13.02 6.01
N GLU A 273 10.51 -12.05 6.92
CA GLU A 273 9.96 -12.28 8.25
C GLU A 273 8.53 -12.84 8.21
N PHE A 274 7.70 -12.29 7.32
CA PHE A 274 6.28 -12.62 7.23
C PHE A 274 5.93 -13.68 6.19
N ALA A 275 6.92 -14.24 5.48
CA ALA A 275 6.73 -15.31 4.52
C ALA A 275 5.97 -16.53 5.10
N LYS A 276 6.14 -16.81 6.40
CA LYS A 276 5.42 -17.90 7.10
C LYS A 276 3.92 -17.65 7.30
N TYR A 277 3.49 -16.39 7.20
CA TYR A 277 2.08 -15.97 7.30
C TYR A 277 1.46 -15.75 5.92
N ALA A 278 2.21 -15.94 4.84
CA ALA A 278 1.76 -15.70 3.49
C ALA A 278 0.56 -16.61 3.16
N SER A 279 -0.60 -16.01 2.94
CA SER A 279 -1.78 -16.73 2.46
C SER A 279 -1.74 -17.00 0.95
N THR A 280 -0.90 -16.27 0.19
CA THR A 280 -0.72 -16.45 -1.26
C THR A 280 0.75 -16.72 -1.60
N PRO A 281 1.03 -17.50 -2.68
CA PRO A 281 2.41 -17.88 -3.03
C PRO A 281 3.20 -16.73 -3.68
N GLN A 282 2.51 -15.78 -4.32
CA GLN A 282 3.11 -14.66 -5.03
C GLN A 282 2.54 -13.35 -4.50
N TYR A 283 3.41 -12.33 -4.42
CA TYR A 283 3.07 -10.97 -4.03
C TYR A 283 3.74 -10.01 -4.98
N THR A 284 3.12 -8.86 -5.19
CA THR A 284 3.64 -7.75 -5.97
C THR A 284 3.80 -6.53 -5.05
N ILE A 285 5.02 -6.03 -4.90
CA ILE A 285 5.26 -4.76 -4.19
C ILE A 285 5.57 -3.68 -5.22
N GLN A 286 4.77 -2.63 -5.22
CA GLN A 286 4.96 -1.49 -6.10
C GLN A 286 5.53 -0.34 -5.30
N PHE A 287 6.78 0.01 -5.52
CA PHE A 287 7.36 1.23 -4.98
C PHE A 287 7.00 2.39 -5.90
N TYR A 288 6.55 3.50 -5.33
CA TYR A 288 6.30 4.70 -6.11
C TYR A 288 7.04 5.92 -5.55
N LEU A 289 7.57 6.71 -6.47
CA LEU A 289 8.19 8.01 -6.21
C LEU A 289 7.19 9.14 -6.51
N PRO A 290 7.34 10.31 -5.87
CA PRO A 290 6.57 11.51 -6.22
C PRO A 290 6.79 11.95 -7.68
N GLU A 291 5.76 12.54 -8.31
CA GLU A 291 5.71 12.86 -9.75
C GLU A 291 6.79 13.87 -10.23
N ASN A 292 7.35 14.66 -9.31
CA ASN A 292 8.33 15.71 -9.60
C ASN A 292 9.78 15.28 -9.30
N ILE A 293 10.07 13.97 -9.27
CA ILE A 293 11.43 13.50 -9.00
C ILE A 293 12.27 13.50 -10.27
N ASP A 294 13.57 13.81 -10.13
CA ASP A 294 14.51 13.73 -11.23
C ASP A 294 14.64 12.29 -11.76
N THR A 295 14.66 12.15 -13.08
CA THR A 295 14.78 10.87 -13.77
C THR A 295 16.07 10.12 -13.40
N SER A 296 17.15 10.83 -13.07
CA SER A 296 18.39 10.22 -12.56
C SER A 296 18.16 9.49 -11.25
N VAL A 297 17.43 10.09 -10.31
CA VAL A 297 17.10 9.47 -9.02
C VAL A 297 16.25 8.21 -9.23
N PHE A 298 15.32 8.23 -10.19
CA PHE A 298 14.54 7.04 -10.55
C PHE A 298 15.45 5.90 -11.03
N HIS A 299 16.35 6.15 -11.99
CA HIS A 299 17.25 5.13 -12.50
C HIS A 299 18.23 4.62 -11.44
N HIS A 300 18.77 5.49 -10.62
CA HIS A 300 19.59 5.06 -9.47
C HIS A 300 18.79 4.20 -8.48
N CYS A 301 17.51 4.50 -8.25
CA CYS A 301 16.64 3.64 -7.44
C CYS A 301 16.37 2.28 -8.12
N SER A 302 16.20 2.26 -9.43
CA SER A 302 16.07 1.02 -10.22
C SER A 302 17.32 0.14 -10.09
N ASP A 303 18.50 0.70 -10.29
CA ASP A 303 19.78 -0.02 -10.20
C ASP A 303 20.04 -0.61 -8.81
N MET A 304 19.50 0.02 -7.76
CA MET A 304 19.58 -0.50 -6.39
C MET A 304 18.74 -1.76 -6.16
N ILE A 305 17.64 -1.95 -6.90
CA ILE A 305 16.73 -3.09 -6.68
C ILE A 305 17.46 -4.43 -6.88
N PRO A 306 18.14 -4.68 -8.03
CA PRO A 306 18.91 -5.90 -8.22
C PRO A 306 19.96 -6.15 -7.14
N ALA A 307 20.68 -5.11 -6.75
CA ALA A 307 21.74 -5.19 -5.75
C ALA A 307 21.20 -5.57 -4.35
N ILE A 308 20.10 -4.94 -3.93
CA ILE A 308 19.51 -5.16 -2.60
C ILE A 308 18.75 -6.47 -2.54
N PHE A 309 17.91 -6.75 -3.54
CA PHE A 309 17.05 -7.94 -3.55
C PHE A 309 17.77 -9.19 -4.07
N GLN A 310 19.00 -9.06 -4.58
CA GLN A 310 19.77 -10.15 -5.17
C GLN A 310 18.95 -10.87 -6.25
N THR A 311 18.35 -10.10 -7.16
CA THR A 311 17.73 -10.68 -8.35
C THR A 311 18.81 -11.49 -9.05
N THR A 312 18.57 -12.79 -9.23
CA THR A 312 19.43 -13.60 -10.08
C THR A 312 19.51 -12.91 -11.44
N GLY A 313 20.71 -12.51 -11.86
CA GLY A 313 20.94 -12.03 -13.21
C GLY A 313 20.46 -13.07 -14.23
N PRO A 314 20.23 -12.68 -15.49
CA PRO A 314 19.77 -13.60 -16.52
C PRO A 314 20.69 -14.82 -16.56
N LEU A 315 20.10 -16.02 -16.45
CA LEU A 315 20.81 -17.28 -16.66
C LEU A 315 21.20 -17.35 -18.14
N PHE A 316 22.42 -16.94 -18.47
CA PHE A 316 22.99 -17.24 -19.79
C PHE A 316 23.23 -18.75 -19.83
N ALA A 317 22.45 -19.45 -20.65
CA ALA A 317 22.71 -20.85 -20.96
C ALA A 317 24.02 -20.92 -21.75
N ASP A 318 25.11 -21.26 -21.07
CA ASP A 318 26.38 -21.57 -21.70
C ASP A 318 26.17 -22.81 -22.57
N ARG A 319 26.12 -22.61 -23.90
CA ARG A 319 26.19 -23.71 -24.86
C ARG A 319 27.60 -24.30 -24.75
N LYS A 320 27.75 -25.33 -23.93
CA LYS A 320 28.95 -26.18 -23.96
C LYS A 320 29.16 -26.68 -25.39
N LYS A 321 30.34 -26.38 -25.93
CA LYS A 321 30.87 -26.85 -27.22
C LYS A 321 31.05 -28.35 -27.23
#